data_AF-A0AAD6PNQ5-F1
#
_entry.id   AF-A0AAD6PNQ5-F1
#
_cell.length_a   1.000
_cell.length_b   1.000
_cell.length_c   1.000
_cell.angle_alpha   90.00
_cell.angle_beta   90.00
_cell.angle_gamma   90.00
#
_symmetry.space_group_name_H-M   'P 1'
#
loop_
_entity.id
_entity.type
_entity.pdbx_description
1 polymer ?
#
loop_
_entity_poly.entity_id
_entity_poly.type
_entity_poly.pdbx_seq_one_letter_code
_entity_poly.pdbx_strand_id
1 'polypeptide(L)'
;MATGSVKAVALITGDSNVRGSLHFIQEPNGATHVTGRIAGLSPGLHGFHIHAPGDTTNGCNSTGPHFNPLKKDHGAPCDNVRHAGDLGNIIAGPNGVAEVSIKDFQIPLSGMHSILGRAVVVHADPDDLGKGGHDLSKTTGNAGARVGCGNIPYSYEFFYAFEQELIVMRWNGASLGSNHLFRFDTWLMDFFMQDVLSVKTETTKRRMSLERNSDKKQEHKRDLCSLHPVFLAS
;
A
#
# COMPACT_ATOMS: atom_id res chain seq x y z
N MET A 1 21.34 4.50 -11.99
CA MET A 1 21.00 3.87 -10.69
C MET A 1 20.44 4.96 -9.80
N ALA A 2 19.32 4.71 -9.12
CA ALA A 2 18.75 5.67 -8.18
C ALA A 2 19.77 5.99 -7.08
N THR A 3 20.08 7.27 -6.89
CA THR A 3 21.14 7.75 -6.00
C THR A 3 20.65 8.03 -4.57
N GLY A 4 19.41 7.66 -4.24
CA GLY A 4 18.79 7.89 -2.95
C GLY A 4 18.03 6.68 -2.42
N SER A 5 17.82 6.66 -1.11
CA SER A 5 17.00 5.65 -0.43
C SER A 5 15.58 5.64 -0.99
N VAL A 6 15.04 4.48 -1.35
CA VAL A 6 13.63 4.33 -1.74
C VAL A 6 12.81 4.06 -0.48
N LYS A 7 11.63 4.68 -0.39
CA LYS A 7 10.74 4.56 0.78
C LYS A 7 9.32 4.23 0.36
N ALA A 8 8.63 3.40 1.14
CA ALA A 8 7.20 3.15 1.00
C ALA A 8 6.54 2.97 2.37
N VAL A 9 5.23 3.22 2.44
CA VAL A 9 4.45 3.02 3.66
C VAL A 9 3.20 2.22 3.33
N ALA A 10 3.01 1.10 4.01
CA ALA A 10 1.79 0.31 3.93
C ALA A 10 0.95 0.53 5.19
N LEU A 11 -0.32 0.86 5.00
CA LEU A 11 -1.29 0.89 6.09
C LEU A 11 -1.94 -0.49 6.19
N ILE A 12 -1.84 -1.10 7.36
CA ILE A 12 -2.45 -2.40 7.61
C ILE A 12 -3.86 -2.17 8.12
N THR A 13 -4.82 -2.82 7.48
CA THR A 13 -6.21 -2.92 7.92
C THR A 13 -6.66 -4.36 7.83
N GLY A 14 -7.52 -4.78 8.73
CA GLY A 14 -8.05 -6.13 8.73
C GLY A 14 -9.26 -6.30 9.64
N ASP A 15 -9.65 -7.54 9.86
CA ASP A 15 -10.79 -7.88 10.69
C ASP A 15 -10.48 -7.61 12.18
N SER A 16 -11.51 -7.62 13.03
CA SER A 16 -11.36 -7.55 14.49
C SER A 16 -10.53 -6.37 15.04
N ASN A 17 -10.54 -5.23 14.33
CA ASN A 17 -9.75 -4.02 14.64
C ASN A 17 -8.24 -4.14 14.41
N VAL A 18 -7.77 -5.12 13.64
CA VAL A 18 -6.36 -5.19 13.22
C VAL A 18 -6.02 -3.93 12.41
N ARG A 19 -5.04 -3.17 12.91
CA ARG A 19 -4.59 -1.93 12.28
C ARG A 19 -3.13 -1.64 12.56
N GLY A 20 -2.45 -1.02 11.61
CA GLY A 20 -1.04 -0.68 11.78
C GLY A 20 -0.47 0.13 10.63
N SER A 21 0.80 0.42 10.73
CA SER A 21 1.57 1.06 9.65
C SER A 21 2.96 0.46 9.60
N LEU A 22 3.43 0.19 8.39
CA LEU A 22 4.75 -0.35 8.12
C LEU A 22 5.49 0.57 7.15
N HIS A 23 6.73 0.88 7.49
CA HIS A 23 7.66 1.67 6.71
C HIS A 23 8.69 0.74 6.09
N PHE A 24 8.84 0.84 4.77
CA PHE A 24 9.85 0.14 3.99
C PHE A 24 10.90 1.16 3.58
N ILE A 25 12.16 0.89 3.86
CA ILE A 25 13.28 1.76 3.49
C ILE A 25 14.38 0.88 2.89
N GLN A 26 14.78 1.18 1.66
CA GLN A 26 15.89 0.52 0.99
C GLN A 26 16.95 1.55 0.60
N GLU A 27 18.14 1.41 1.19
CA GLU A 27 19.32 2.17 0.77
C GLU A 27 19.84 1.65 -0.59
N PRO A 28 20.58 2.46 -1.37
CA PRO A 28 21.13 2.04 -2.66
C PRO A 28 21.92 0.73 -2.53
N ASN A 29 21.56 -0.27 -3.33
CA ASN A 29 22.16 -1.62 -3.33
C ASN A 29 22.11 -2.35 -1.96
N GLY A 30 21.24 -1.91 -1.05
CA GLY A 30 21.11 -2.46 0.29
C GLY A 30 19.90 -3.39 0.48
N ALA A 31 19.83 -3.97 1.67
CA ALA A 31 18.63 -4.65 2.16
C ALA A 31 17.48 -3.66 2.37
N THR A 32 16.26 -4.15 2.22
CA THR A 32 15.06 -3.42 2.61
C THR A 32 14.83 -3.63 4.10
N HIS A 33 14.68 -2.53 4.83
CA HIS A 33 14.26 -2.53 6.23
C HIS A 33 12.76 -2.29 6.31
N VAL A 34 12.06 -3.16 7.05
CA VAL A 34 10.63 -3.07 7.33
C VAL A 34 10.49 -2.76 8.82
N THR A 35 9.92 -1.61 9.15
CA THR A 35 9.71 -1.18 10.53
C THR A 35 8.29 -0.71 10.75
N GLY A 36 7.75 -0.87 11.96
CA GLY A 36 6.44 -0.33 12.28
C GLY A 36 5.73 -1.11 13.36
N ARG A 37 4.43 -0.91 13.45
CA ARG A 37 3.61 -1.47 14.54
C ARG A 37 2.25 -1.91 14.03
N ILE A 38 1.80 -3.07 14.49
CA ILE A 38 0.48 -3.63 14.20
C ILE A 38 -0.21 -3.94 15.52
N ALA A 39 -1.45 -3.49 15.68
CA ALA A 39 -2.26 -3.66 16.88
C ALA A 39 -3.55 -4.41 16.55
N GLY A 40 -4.17 -5.00 17.57
CA GLY A 40 -5.42 -5.76 17.43
C GLY A 40 -5.21 -7.24 17.07
N LEU A 41 -3.99 -7.74 17.18
CA LEU A 41 -3.67 -9.16 16.97
C LEU A 41 -3.96 -9.97 18.24
N SER A 42 -4.18 -11.28 18.10
CA SER A 42 -4.10 -12.18 19.25
C SER A 42 -2.67 -12.23 19.79
N PRO A 43 -2.43 -12.47 21.08
CA PRO A 43 -1.08 -12.68 21.59
C PRO A 43 -0.43 -13.92 20.96
N GLY A 44 0.81 -13.82 20.51
CA GLY A 44 1.55 -14.94 19.91
C GLY A 44 2.29 -14.62 18.62
N LEU A 45 2.70 -15.68 17.92
CA LEU A 45 3.37 -15.61 16.62
C LEU A 45 2.32 -15.52 15.51
N HIS A 46 2.61 -14.69 14.51
CA HIS A 46 1.78 -14.50 13.33
C HIS A 46 2.65 -14.55 12.08
N GLY A 47 2.28 -15.40 11.11
CA GLY A 47 2.92 -15.44 9.80
C GLY A 47 2.83 -14.09 9.10
N PHE A 48 3.92 -13.69 8.44
CA PHE A 48 4.07 -12.36 7.88
C PHE A 48 4.74 -12.42 6.51
N HIS A 49 3.98 -12.03 5.48
CA HIS A 49 4.37 -12.27 4.09
C HIS A 49 4.10 -11.08 3.18
N ILE A 50 4.90 -10.95 2.12
CA ILE A 50 4.53 -10.16 0.94
C ILE A 50 3.78 -11.07 -0.03
N HIS A 51 2.58 -10.66 -0.39
CA HIS A 51 1.71 -11.31 -1.37
C HIS A 51 1.86 -10.66 -2.75
N ALA A 52 1.64 -11.43 -3.82
CA ALA A 52 1.98 -10.98 -5.17
C ALA A 52 1.11 -9.79 -5.66
N PRO A 53 -0.23 -9.89 -5.67
CA PRO A 53 -1.12 -8.73 -5.85
C PRO A 53 -1.15 -7.75 -4.67
N GLY A 54 -1.15 -6.46 -4.97
CA GLY A 54 -1.52 -5.37 -4.05
C GLY A 54 -3.03 -5.10 -3.96
N ASP A 55 -3.87 -6.03 -4.43
CA ASP A 55 -5.31 -5.89 -4.47
C ASP A 55 -5.94 -6.23 -3.12
N THR A 56 -6.64 -5.24 -2.55
CA THR A 56 -7.35 -5.33 -1.26
C THR A 56 -8.85 -5.08 -1.41
N THR A 57 -9.39 -5.13 -2.63
CA THR A 57 -10.81 -4.84 -2.94
C THR A 57 -11.80 -5.82 -2.29
N ASN A 58 -11.40 -7.08 -2.12
CA ASN A 58 -12.15 -8.10 -1.36
C ASN A 58 -11.42 -8.44 -0.05
N GLY A 59 -10.98 -7.39 0.66
CA GLY A 59 -10.10 -7.53 1.81
C GLY A 59 -8.81 -8.26 1.46
N CYS A 60 -8.26 -9.02 2.40
CA CYS A 60 -6.99 -9.70 2.21
C CYS A 60 -7.07 -10.94 1.30
N ASN A 61 -8.26 -11.35 0.87
CA ASN A 61 -8.43 -12.51 0.00
C ASN A 61 -7.97 -12.23 -1.44
N SER A 62 -8.11 -10.99 -1.92
CA SER A 62 -7.67 -10.59 -3.26
C SER A 62 -6.15 -10.49 -3.42
N THR A 63 -5.37 -10.56 -2.33
CA THR A 63 -3.91 -10.42 -2.41
C THR A 63 -3.21 -11.62 -3.06
N GLY A 64 -3.92 -12.69 -3.44
CA GLY A 64 -3.31 -13.84 -4.12
C GLY A 64 -2.30 -14.61 -3.25
N PRO A 65 -1.36 -15.38 -3.83
CA PRO A 65 -0.35 -16.15 -3.09
C PRO A 65 0.84 -15.29 -2.66
N HIS A 66 1.78 -15.89 -1.91
CA HIS A 66 3.05 -15.25 -1.56
C HIS A 66 3.80 -14.81 -2.83
N PHE A 67 4.54 -13.71 -2.72
CA PHE A 67 5.35 -13.21 -3.81
C PHE A 67 6.55 -14.14 -4.06
N ASN A 68 6.49 -14.89 -5.17
CA ASN A 68 7.45 -15.93 -5.52
C ASN A 68 7.94 -15.82 -6.97
N PRO A 69 8.76 -14.80 -7.31
CA PRO A 69 9.25 -14.60 -8.67
C PRO A 69 10.21 -15.72 -9.12
N LEU A 70 10.85 -16.42 -8.18
CA LEU A 70 11.82 -17.48 -8.45
C LEU A 70 11.22 -18.89 -8.42
N LYS A 71 9.90 -19.03 -8.21
CA LYS A 71 9.18 -20.31 -8.16
C LYS A 71 9.83 -21.34 -7.23
N LYS A 72 10.24 -20.89 -6.04
CA LYS A 72 10.78 -21.74 -4.97
C LYS A 72 9.68 -22.25 -4.07
N ASP A 73 9.98 -23.22 -3.23
CA ASP A 73 9.11 -23.58 -2.10
C ASP A 73 9.18 -22.50 -1.01
N HIS A 74 8.16 -22.47 -0.15
CA HIS A 74 8.13 -21.64 1.05
C HIS A 74 9.21 -22.07 2.07
N GLY A 75 9.77 -21.10 2.81
CA GLY A 75 10.78 -21.34 3.83
C GLY A 75 11.03 -20.15 4.76
N ALA A 76 11.93 -20.32 5.73
CA ALA A 76 12.29 -19.25 6.67
C ALA A 76 13.07 -18.13 5.96
N PRO A 77 13.06 -16.87 6.47
CA PRO A 77 13.81 -15.76 5.87
C PRO A 77 15.32 -16.02 5.66
N CYS A 78 15.91 -16.84 6.54
CA CYS A 78 17.33 -17.22 6.49
C CYS A 78 17.62 -18.41 5.55
N ASP A 79 16.59 -19.08 5.02
CA ASP A 79 16.76 -20.23 4.14
C ASP A 79 17.05 -19.75 2.69
N ASN A 80 17.92 -20.49 1.99
CA ASN A 80 18.20 -20.23 0.57
C ASN A 80 17.01 -20.56 -0.35
N VAL A 81 16.18 -21.52 0.09
CA VAL A 81 14.94 -21.93 -0.57
C VAL A 81 13.78 -21.33 0.24
N ARG A 82 13.22 -20.26 -0.30
CA ARG A 82 12.04 -19.57 0.21
C ARG A 82 11.40 -18.76 -0.90
N HIS A 83 10.16 -18.35 -0.73
CA HIS A 83 9.60 -17.28 -1.55
C HIS A 83 10.30 -15.96 -1.23
N ALA A 84 10.34 -15.05 -2.20
CA ALA A 84 10.89 -13.71 -1.98
C ALA A 84 10.12 -12.97 -0.88
N GLY A 85 8.80 -13.15 -0.85
CA GLY A 85 7.91 -12.54 0.15
C GLY A 85 7.86 -13.21 1.52
N ASP A 86 8.60 -14.29 1.77
CA ASP A 86 8.59 -14.95 3.09
C ASP A 86 9.42 -14.15 4.11
N LEU A 87 8.76 -13.51 5.08
CA LEU A 87 9.39 -12.71 6.13
C LEU A 87 9.29 -13.36 7.53
N GLY A 88 8.76 -14.59 7.60
CA GLY A 88 8.67 -15.40 8.81
C GLY A 88 7.53 -14.95 9.72
N ASN A 89 7.81 -14.84 11.01
CA ASN A 89 6.81 -14.49 12.02
C ASN A 89 7.08 -13.13 12.65
N ILE A 90 6.01 -12.37 12.92
CA ILE A 90 6.00 -11.27 13.88
C ILE A 90 5.39 -11.73 15.21
N ILE A 91 5.72 -11.06 16.30
CA ILE A 91 5.26 -11.44 17.64
C ILE A 91 4.37 -10.34 18.20
N ALA A 92 3.12 -10.68 18.49
CA ALA A 92 2.20 -9.81 19.23
C ALA A 92 2.28 -10.12 20.73
N GLY A 93 2.51 -9.09 21.54
CA GLY A 93 2.52 -9.20 23.00
C GLY A 93 1.11 -9.40 23.60
N PRO A 94 1.00 -9.49 24.94
CA PRO A 94 -0.29 -9.68 25.62
C PRO A 94 -1.33 -8.58 25.37
N ASN A 95 -0.88 -7.39 24.97
CA ASN A 95 -1.72 -6.27 24.58
C ASN A 95 -2.18 -6.32 23.10
N GLY A 96 -1.88 -7.40 22.38
CA GLY A 96 -2.22 -7.59 20.97
C GLY A 96 -1.45 -6.68 20.02
N VAL A 97 -0.25 -6.25 20.43
CA VAL A 97 0.61 -5.35 19.65
C VAL A 97 1.88 -6.07 19.24
N ALA A 98 2.19 -6.05 17.94
CA ALA A 98 3.45 -6.47 17.36
C ALA A 98 4.27 -5.24 16.93
N GLU A 99 5.49 -5.13 17.45
CA GLU A 99 6.51 -4.21 16.95
C GLU A 99 7.34 -4.94 15.89
N VAL A 100 7.41 -4.39 14.68
CA VAL A 100 8.05 -5.01 13.51
C VAL A 100 9.38 -4.32 13.24
N SER A 101 10.44 -5.12 13.10
CA SER A 101 11.76 -4.65 12.68
C SER A 101 12.48 -5.78 11.94
N ILE A 102 12.37 -5.80 10.62
CA ILE A 102 12.89 -6.85 9.74
C ILE A 102 13.87 -6.24 8.74
N LYS A 103 14.94 -6.96 8.41
CA LYS A 103 15.89 -6.61 7.36
C LYS A 103 15.99 -7.77 6.38
N ASP A 104 15.70 -7.53 5.11
CA ASP A 104 15.65 -8.59 4.10
C ASP A 104 16.21 -8.17 2.74
N PHE A 105 16.86 -9.11 2.05
CA PHE A 105 17.55 -8.88 0.77
C PHE A 105 16.76 -9.34 -0.46
N GLN A 106 15.64 -10.04 -0.29
CA GLN A 106 14.82 -10.58 -1.40
C GLN A 106 13.56 -9.75 -1.70
N ILE A 107 13.32 -8.68 -0.95
CA ILE A 107 12.18 -7.75 -1.15
C ILE A 107 12.65 -6.34 -1.57
N PRO A 108 13.30 -6.18 -2.72
CA PRO A 108 13.74 -4.86 -3.17
C PRO A 108 12.54 -3.93 -3.41
N LEU A 109 12.74 -2.61 -3.28
CA LEU A 109 11.76 -1.58 -3.60
C LEU A 109 11.90 -1.06 -5.03
N SER A 110 12.79 -1.64 -5.83
CA SER A 110 13.01 -1.27 -7.24
C SER A 110 13.38 -2.48 -8.10
N GLY A 111 13.35 -2.28 -9.42
CA GLY A 111 13.65 -3.34 -10.39
C GLY A 111 12.52 -4.36 -10.58
N MET A 112 12.81 -5.40 -11.36
CA MET A 112 11.82 -6.39 -11.81
C MET A 112 11.15 -7.17 -10.67
N HIS A 113 11.87 -7.40 -9.57
CA HIS A 113 11.37 -8.10 -8.40
C HIS A 113 10.89 -7.15 -7.29
N SER A 114 10.60 -5.88 -7.63
CA SER A 114 10.13 -4.91 -6.65
C SER A 114 8.87 -5.39 -5.93
N ILE A 115 8.78 -5.05 -4.64
CA ILE A 115 7.56 -5.23 -3.83
C ILE A 115 6.63 -4.01 -3.85
N LEU A 116 6.98 -2.92 -4.54
CA LEU A 116 6.04 -1.83 -4.78
C LEU A 116 4.88 -2.32 -5.67
N GLY A 117 3.66 -1.90 -5.34
CA GLY A 117 2.41 -2.36 -5.95
C GLY A 117 1.90 -3.70 -5.43
N ARG A 118 2.60 -4.32 -4.46
CA ARG A 118 2.21 -5.59 -3.82
C ARG A 118 1.50 -5.36 -2.50
N ALA A 119 1.10 -6.43 -1.81
CA ALA A 119 0.52 -6.33 -0.47
C ALA A 119 1.41 -7.01 0.57
N VAL A 120 1.47 -6.42 1.76
CA VAL A 120 1.93 -7.11 2.96
C VAL A 120 0.71 -7.71 3.67
N VAL A 121 0.84 -8.92 4.20
CA VAL A 121 -0.22 -9.69 4.85
C VAL A 121 0.27 -10.24 6.18
N VAL A 122 -0.57 -10.11 7.20
CA VAL A 122 -0.44 -10.74 8.52
C VAL A 122 -1.44 -11.88 8.60
N HIS A 123 -0.99 -13.04 9.07
CA HIS A 123 -1.80 -14.24 9.20
C HIS A 123 -2.26 -14.48 10.64
N ALA A 124 -3.29 -15.31 10.81
CA ALA A 124 -3.89 -15.65 12.11
C ALA A 124 -2.96 -16.50 12.97
N ASP A 125 -2.29 -17.48 12.35
CA ASP A 125 -1.51 -18.51 13.02
C ASP A 125 0.00 -18.33 12.76
N PRO A 126 0.85 -19.01 13.54
CA PRO A 126 2.29 -19.03 13.30
C PRO A 126 2.61 -19.69 11.96
N ASP A 127 3.54 -19.08 11.22
CA ASP A 127 4.20 -19.67 10.07
C ASP A 127 5.20 -20.76 10.55
N ASP A 128 5.03 -21.99 10.07
CA ASP A 128 5.88 -23.16 10.35
C ASP A 128 7.21 -23.18 9.58
N LEU A 129 7.45 -22.17 8.74
CA LEU A 129 8.66 -21.92 7.97
C LEU A 129 9.00 -23.05 6.98
N GLY A 130 7.98 -23.77 6.52
CA GLY A 130 8.12 -24.94 5.65
C GLY A 130 8.62 -26.18 6.37
N LYS A 131 8.55 -26.21 7.71
CA LYS A 131 9.14 -27.27 8.56
C LYS A 131 8.08 -28.01 9.39
N GLY A 132 6.81 -27.65 9.25
CA GLY A 132 5.71 -28.25 10.03
C GLY A 132 5.25 -29.65 9.58
N GLY A 133 5.64 -30.11 8.39
CA GLY A 133 5.26 -31.43 7.86
C GLY A 133 3.80 -31.53 7.38
N HIS A 134 3.10 -30.41 7.25
CA HIS A 134 1.76 -30.33 6.67
C HIS A 134 1.85 -30.08 5.16
N ASP A 135 0.82 -30.45 4.39
CA ASP A 135 0.79 -30.24 2.93
C ASP A 135 0.90 -28.74 2.56
N LEU A 136 0.44 -27.86 3.45
CA LEU A 136 0.55 -26.41 3.28
C LEU A 136 1.88 -25.82 3.76
N SER A 137 2.73 -26.59 4.46
CA SER A 137 4.01 -26.08 4.99
C SER A 137 4.88 -25.52 3.87
N LYS A 138 5.04 -26.27 2.77
CA LYS A 138 5.88 -25.84 1.62
C LYS A 138 5.25 -24.77 0.73
N THR A 139 4.02 -24.34 1.00
CA THR A 139 3.32 -23.34 0.18
C THR A 139 3.00 -22.05 0.94
N THR A 140 2.49 -22.15 2.16
CA THR A 140 2.04 -20.98 2.94
C THR A 140 2.57 -20.96 4.37
N GLY A 141 3.43 -21.92 4.73
CA GLY A 141 3.87 -22.10 6.11
C GLY A 141 2.75 -22.53 7.06
N ASN A 142 1.61 -22.96 6.51
CA ASN A 142 0.41 -23.31 7.27
C ASN A 142 -0.07 -22.21 8.24
N ALA A 143 0.17 -20.93 7.92
CA ALA A 143 -0.12 -19.80 8.82
C ALA A 143 -1.61 -19.43 8.97
N GLY A 144 -2.52 -20.21 8.37
CA GLY A 144 -3.97 -19.98 8.50
C GLY A 144 -4.49 -18.71 7.81
N ALA A 145 -5.57 -18.16 8.35
CA ALA A 145 -6.33 -17.07 7.74
C ALA A 145 -5.54 -15.75 7.65
N ARG A 146 -5.95 -14.84 6.75
CA ARG A 146 -5.32 -13.52 6.57
C ARG A 146 -6.07 -12.50 7.41
N VAL A 147 -5.47 -12.05 8.52
CA VAL A 147 -6.15 -11.19 9.51
C VAL A 147 -5.93 -9.70 9.28
N GLY A 148 -4.91 -9.32 8.50
CA GLY A 148 -4.68 -7.94 8.11
C GLY A 148 -3.77 -7.82 6.91
N CYS A 149 -3.97 -6.78 6.10
CA CYS A 149 -3.17 -6.53 4.92
C CYS A 149 -3.13 -5.05 4.57
N GLY A 150 -2.16 -4.68 3.75
CA GLY A 150 -2.00 -3.34 3.24
C GLY A 150 -1.24 -3.35 1.93
N ASN A 151 -1.66 -2.52 0.97
CA ASN A 151 -0.88 -2.32 -0.25
C ASN A 151 0.41 -1.56 0.07
N ILE A 152 1.46 -1.84 -0.69
CA ILE A 152 2.75 -1.15 -0.65
C ILE A 152 2.75 -0.22 -1.86
N PRO A 153 2.30 1.04 -1.72
CA PRO A 153 2.12 1.92 -2.85
C PRO A 153 3.47 2.32 -3.45
N TYR A 154 3.45 2.69 -4.72
CA TYR A 154 4.54 3.48 -5.30
C TYR A 154 4.62 4.82 -4.54
N SER A 155 5.83 5.24 -4.18
CA SER A 155 6.02 6.53 -3.50
C SER A 155 5.48 7.67 -4.37
N TYR A 156 4.96 8.71 -3.74
CA TYR A 156 4.42 9.90 -4.43
C TYR A 156 5.45 10.64 -5.29
N GLU A 157 6.76 10.41 -5.10
CA GLU A 157 7.80 10.90 -6.00
C GLU A 157 7.67 10.30 -7.42
N PHE A 158 7.16 9.08 -7.55
CA PHE A 158 6.96 8.41 -8.84
C PHE A 158 5.84 9.05 -9.67
N PHE A 159 4.79 9.56 -9.02
CA PHE A 159 3.68 10.21 -9.73
C PHE A 159 4.09 11.56 -10.33
N TYR A 160 4.98 12.31 -9.65
CA TYR A 160 5.51 13.57 -10.19
C TYR A 160 6.57 13.37 -11.28
N ALA A 161 7.33 12.26 -11.27
CA ALA A 161 8.29 11.96 -12.33
C ALA A 161 7.62 11.66 -13.68
N PHE A 162 6.44 11.03 -13.68
CA PHE A 162 5.68 10.72 -14.89
C PHE A 162 5.01 11.94 -15.52
N GLU A 163 4.66 12.96 -14.73
CA GLU A 163 4.15 14.25 -15.24
C GLU A 163 5.25 15.14 -15.85
N GLN A 164 6.54 14.91 -15.52
CA GLN A 164 7.64 15.77 -15.97
C GLN A 164 8.36 15.28 -17.25
N GLU A 165 8.31 13.99 -17.61
CA GLU A 165 8.86 13.53 -18.90
C GLU A 165 8.00 13.92 -20.11
N LEU A 166 6.75 14.33 -19.91
CA LEU A 166 5.86 14.78 -20.99
C LEU A 166 6.06 16.26 -21.40
N ILE A 167 6.88 17.05 -20.68
CA ILE A 167 7.06 18.49 -20.95
C ILE A 167 8.41 18.82 -21.64
N VAL A 168 9.35 17.87 -21.75
CA VAL A 168 10.64 18.08 -22.45
C VAL A 168 10.67 17.41 -23.84
N MET A 169 9.57 17.44 -24.58
CA MET A 169 9.66 17.48 -26.05
C MET A 169 9.57 18.95 -26.49
N ARG A 170 10.60 19.71 -26.13
CA ARG A 170 10.83 21.03 -26.73
C ARG A 170 11.23 20.80 -28.18
N TRP A 171 10.27 21.08 -29.05
CA TRP A 171 10.38 21.19 -30.50
C TRP A 171 11.60 22.05 -30.87
N ASN A 172 12.73 21.41 -31.16
CA ASN A 172 13.79 22.00 -31.97
C ASN A 172 13.60 21.45 -33.38
N GLY A 173 13.08 22.30 -34.26
CA GLY A 173 12.81 21.96 -35.64
C GLY A 173 14.02 21.32 -36.31
N ALA A 174 13.86 20.07 -36.73
CA ALA A 174 14.73 19.43 -37.71
C ALA A 174 13.89 18.41 -38.49
N SER A 175 13.75 18.68 -39.79
CA SER A 175 13.03 17.85 -40.76
C SER A 175 13.87 16.63 -41.16
N LEU A 176 13.43 15.42 -40.81
CA LEU A 176 13.78 14.14 -41.44
C LEU A 176 12.57 13.22 -41.14
N GLY A 177 11.88 12.55 -42.06
CA GLY A 177 12.32 11.84 -43.25
C GLY A 177 11.95 10.36 -43.07
N SER A 178 10.77 9.96 -43.59
CA SER A 178 10.28 8.59 -43.86
C SER A 178 10.10 7.54 -42.74
N ASN A 179 8.84 7.15 -42.60
CA ASN A 179 8.27 5.78 -42.55
C ASN A 179 8.85 4.76 -41.56
N HIS A 180 8.30 4.73 -40.35
CA HIS A 180 7.78 3.49 -39.76
C HIS A 180 6.67 3.81 -38.74
N LEU A 181 5.45 3.44 -39.09
CA LEU A 181 4.23 3.66 -38.32
C LEU A 181 4.10 2.54 -37.26
N PHE A 182 4.43 2.80 -35.99
CA PHE A 182 3.92 1.99 -34.89
C PHE A 182 2.58 2.55 -34.44
N ARG A 183 1.47 1.89 -34.82
CA ARG A 183 0.15 2.15 -34.24
C ARG A 183 0.13 1.56 -32.83
N PHE A 184 0.08 2.42 -31.82
CA PHE A 184 -0.44 2.05 -30.51
C PHE A 184 -1.93 2.41 -30.49
N ASP A 185 -2.77 1.41 -30.21
CA ASP A 185 -4.22 1.57 -30.14
C ASP A 185 -4.60 2.54 -29.01
N THR A 186 -5.18 3.67 -29.40
CA THR A 186 -5.59 4.79 -28.53
C THR A 186 -6.76 4.46 -27.59
N TRP A 187 -7.32 3.25 -27.68
CA TRP A 187 -8.52 2.86 -26.95
C TRP A 187 -8.27 2.58 -25.46
N LEU A 188 -7.07 2.15 -25.08
CA LEU A 188 -6.74 1.82 -23.68
C LEU A 188 -6.44 3.04 -22.81
N MET A 189 -5.96 4.15 -23.41
CA MET A 189 -5.71 5.39 -22.66
C MET A 189 -6.99 6.17 -22.38
N ASP A 190 -7.98 6.14 -23.28
CA ASP A 190 -9.24 6.86 -23.08
C ASP A 190 -10.07 6.25 -21.93
N PHE A 191 -10.02 4.92 -21.74
CA PHE A 191 -10.71 4.26 -20.64
C PHE A 191 -10.10 4.63 -19.28
N PHE A 192 -8.78 4.74 -19.19
CA PHE A 192 -8.10 5.09 -17.95
C PHE A 192 -8.26 6.59 -17.59
N MET A 193 -8.35 7.46 -18.59
CA MET A 193 -8.54 8.90 -18.37
C MET A 193 -9.97 9.26 -17.91
N GLN A 194 -10.99 8.50 -18.33
CA GLN A 194 -12.36 8.72 -17.88
C GLN A 194 -12.56 8.36 -16.39
N ASP A 195 -11.93 7.29 -15.91
CA ASP A 195 -12.03 6.89 -14.49
C ASP A 195 -11.29 7.85 -13.55
N VAL A 196 -10.12 8.35 -13.95
CA VAL A 196 -9.35 9.31 -13.14
C VAL A 196 -10.04 10.68 -13.07
N LEU A 197 -10.68 11.13 -14.17
CA LEU A 197 -11.47 12.36 -14.16
C LEU A 197 -12.75 12.20 -13.33
N SER A 198 -13.39 11.03 -13.36
CA SER A 198 -14.56 10.72 -12.52
C SER A 198 -14.21 10.83 -11.03
N VAL A 199 -13.12 10.18 -10.59
CA VAL A 199 -12.67 10.22 -9.18
C VAL A 199 -12.28 11.65 -8.74
N LYS A 200 -11.62 12.44 -9.60
CA LYS A 200 -11.27 13.85 -9.29
C LYS A 200 -12.51 14.74 -9.14
N THR A 201 -13.52 14.57 -10.00
CA THR A 201 -14.76 15.36 -9.92
C THR A 201 -15.59 14.99 -8.69
N GLU A 202 -15.62 13.71 -8.31
CA GLU A 202 -16.39 13.24 -7.15
C GLU A 202 -15.74 13.62 -5.81
N THR A 203 -14.40 13.57 -5.74
CA THR A 203 -13.63 14.03 -4.57
C THR A 203 -13.77 15.54 -4.38
N THR A 204 -13.77 16.31 -5.47
CA THR A 204 -13.97 17.77 -5.44
C THR A 204 -15.41 18.13 -5.04
N LYS A 205 -16.41 17.42 -5.57
CA LYS A 205 -17.83 17.59 -5.17
C LYS A 205 -18.08 17.25 -3.70
N ARG A 206 -17.45 16.19 -3.16
CA ARG A 206 -17.54 15.83 -1.73
C ARG A 206 -16.89 16.90 -0.85
N ARG A 207 -15.74 17.45 -1.25
CA ARG A 207 -15.06 18.54 -0.53
C ARG A 207 -15.90 19.83 -0.48
N MET A 208 -16.48 20.23 -1.61
CA MET A 208 -17.38 21.39 -1.68
C MET A 208 -18.72 21.19 -0.95
N SER A 209 -19.16 19.95 -0.75
CA SER A 209 -20.37 19.63 0.05
C SER A 209 -20.10 19.70 1.56
N LEU A 210 -18.95 19.20 1.99
CA LEU A 210 -18.50 19.26 3.38
C LEU A 210 -18.22 20.70 3.84
N GLU A 211 -17.60 21.52 2.99
CA GLU A 211 -17.35 22.94 3.27
C GLU A 211 -18.66 23.74 3.39
N ARG A 212 -19.63 23.53 2.48
CA ARG A 212 -20.97 24.15 2.58
C ARG A 212 -21.77 23.74 3.82
N ASN A 213 -21.62 22.49 4.27
CA ASN A 213 -22.27 22.03 5.50
C ASN A 213 -21.59 22.56 6.77
N SER A 214 -20.28 22.84 6.72
CA SER A 214 -19.54 23.52 7.78
C SER A 214 -19.98 24.98 7.91
N ASP A 215 -20.07 25.70 6.79
CA ASP A 215 -20.46 27.11 6.76
C ASP A 215 -21.91 27.32 7.24
N LYS A 216 -22.85 26.46 6.81
CA LYS A 216 -24.24 26.50 7.31
C LYS A 216 -24.35 26.24 8.81
N LYS A 217 -23.49 25.40 9.38
CA LYS A 217 -23.45 25.14 10.83
C LYS A 217 -22.90 26.32 11.62
N GLN A 218 -22.01 27.10 11.02
CA GLN A 218 -21.45 28.34 11.59
C GLN A 218 -22.39 29.54 11.45
N GLU A 219 -23.19 29.60 10.40
CA GLU A 219 -24.21 30.62 10.18
C GLU A 219 -25.39 30.45 11.17
N HIS A 220 -25.88 29.23 11.35
CA HIS A 220 -26.95 28.93 12.33
C HIS A 220 -26.55 29.21 13.79
N LYS A 221 -25.25 29.16 14.11
CA LYS A 221 -24.72 29.53 15.43
C LYS A 221 -24.63 31.05 15.65
N ARG A 222 -24.61 31.85 14.59
CA ARG A 222 -24.56 33.33 14.64
C ARG A 222 -25.97 33.94 14.70
N ASP A 223 -26.96 33.30 14.08
CA ASP A 223 -28.35 33.78 14.06
C ASP A 223 -29.11 33.60 15.39
N LEU A 224 -28.60 32.76 16.30
CA LEU A 224 -29.14 32.61 17.67
C LEU A 224 -28.64 33.67 18.66
N CYS A 225 -27.81 34.64 18.21
CA CYS A 225 -27.21 35.67 19.07
C CYS A 225 -27.63 37.13 18.73
N SER A 226 -28.58 37.37 17.81
CA SER A 226 -28.87 38.74 17.31
C SER A 226 -30.35 39.19 17.27
N LEU A 227 -31.28 38.54 17.99
CA LEU A 227 -32.66 39.05 18.14
C LEU A 227 -32.94 39.52 19.60
N HIS A 228 -32.74 40.84 19.78
CA HIS A 228 -32.95 41.73 20.93
C HIS A 228 -34.47 41.91 21.30
N PRO A 229 -34.92 42.55 22.43
CA PRO A 229 -34.64 43.97 22.69
C PRO A 229 -34.63 44.48 24.15
N VAL A 230 -34.22 45.75 24.24
CA VAL A 230 -34.30 46.70 25.37
C VAL A 230 -35.73 47.28 25.47
N PHE A 231 -36.29 47.41 26.68
CA PHE A 231 -37.28 48.42 27.13
C PHE A 231 -37.14 48.55 28.67
N LEU A 232 -36.52 49.60 29.22
CA LEU A 232 -37.02 50.93 29.64
C LEU A 232 -37.91 50.95 30.92
N ALA A 233 -37.31 51.53 31.97
CA ALA A 233 -37.84 52.38 33.05
C ALA A 233 -39.35 52.43 33.37
N SER A 234 -39.71 52.04 34.61
CA SER A 234 -40.24 52.90 35.71
C SER A 234 -40.43 52.06 36.96
#